data_AF-A0A0H3APD3-F1
#
_entry.id   AF-A0A0H3APD3-F1
#
_cell.length_a   1.000
_cell.length_b   1.000
_cell.length_c   1.000
_cell.angle_alpha   90.00
_cell.angle_beta   90.00
_cell.angle_gamma   90.00
#
_symmetry.space_group_name_H-M   'P 1'
#
loop_
_entity.id
_entity.type
_entity.pdbx_description
1 polymer ?
#
loop_
_entity_poly.entity_id
_entity_poly.type
_entity_poly.pdbx_seq_one_letter_code
_entity_poly.pdbx_strand_id
1 'polypeptide(L)' 'MTTRITRLFTAHPQSVDETYFEHMAFAGKFSLKLFGAAFAALIHAILPFLFEKTASTIVRQLYERTHNRGR' A
#
# COMPACT_ATOMS: atom_id res chain seq x y z
N MET A 1 -0.68 -6.98 31.28
CA MET A 1 0.47 -6.11 30.97
C MET A 1 0.87 -6.34 29.53
N THR A 2 0.62 -5.38 28.65
CA THR A 2 1.08 -5.44 27.24
C THR A 2 2.58 -5.20 27.23
N THR A 3 3.37 -6.18 26.75
CA THR A 3 4.82 -6.01 26.65
C THR A 3 5.14 -4.90 25.63
N ARG A 4 6.26 -4.18 25.83
CA ARG A 4 6.65 -3.06 24.94
C ARG A 4 6.66 -3.44 23.46
N ILE A 5 6.96 -4.71 23.14
CA ILE A 5 7.02 -5.25 21.78
C ILE A 5 5.63 -5.30 21.14
N THR A 6 4.60 -5.79 21.85
CA THR A 6 3.24 -5.88 21.30
C THR A 6 2.69 -4.51 20.89
N ARG A 7 3.04 -3.46 21.64
CA ARG A 7 2.64 -2.07 21.32
C ARG A 7 3.13 -1.61 19.94
N LEU A 8 4.31 -2.08 19.48
CA LEU A 8 4.83 -1.74 18.15
C LEU A 8 3.92 -2.23 17.01
N PHE A 9 3.26 -3.38 17.22
CA PHE A 9 2.41 -3.99 16.20
C PHE A 9 0.95 -3.56 16.31
N THR A 10 0.49 -3.12 17.50
CA THR A 10 -0.92 -2.78 17.71
C THR A 10 -1.20 -1.29 17.72
N ALA A 11 -0.24 -0.44 18.08
CA ALA A 11 -0.50 1.00 18.23
C ALA A 11 -0.91 1.66 16.92
N HIS A 12 -0.26 1.33 15.81
CA HIS A 12 -0.62 1.90 14.51
C HIS A 12 -1.94 1.37 13.97
N PRO A 13 -2.20 0.05 13.90
CA PRO A 13 -3.52 -0.46 13.50
C PRO A 13 -4.66 0.12 14.34
N GLN A 14 -4.47 0.24 15.67
CA GLN A 14 -5.47 0.85 16.55
C GLN A 14 -5.70 2.33 16.26
N SER A 15 -4.68 3.09 15.83
CA SER A 15 -4.84 4.50 15.47
C SER A 15 -5.70 4.72 14.21
N VAL A 16 -5.97 3.65 13.47
CA VAL A 16 -6.81 3.66 12.26
C VAL A 16 -8.00 2.71 12.39
N ASP A 17 -8.40 2.39 13.62
CA ASP A 17 -9.54 1.50 13.96
C ASP A 17 -9.45 0.08 13.34
N GLU A 18 -8.25 -0.48 13.26
CA GLU A 18 -7.98 -1.81 12.68
C GLU A 18 -7.30 -2.76 13.65
N THR A 19 -7.59 -4.06 13.49
CA THR A 19 -6.78 -5.12 14.07
C THR A 19 -5.46 -5.29 13.31
N TYR A 20 -4.46 -5.89 13.96
CA TYR A 20 -3.16 -6.16 13.33
C TYR A 20 -3.30 -6.93 12.00
N PHE A 21 -4.15 -7.95 11.95
CA PHE A 21 -4.30 -8.78 10.75
C PHE A 21 -5.05 -8.07 9.62
N GLU A 22 -6.04 -7.21 9.93
CA GLU A 22 -6.71 -6.37 8.94
C GLU A 22 -5.73 -5.38 8.31
N HIS A 23 -4.95 -4.71 9.16
CA HIS A 23 -3.93 -3.76 8.71
C HIS A 23 -2.85 -4.44 7.88
N MET A 24 -2.34 -5.59 8.34
CA MET A 24 -1.34 -6.39 7.64
C MET A 24 -1.86 -6.85 6.26
N ALA A 25 -3.09 -7.35 6.18
CA ALA A 25 -3.67 -7.80 4.91
C ALA A 25 -3.88 -6.63 3.95
N PHE A 26 -4.31 -5.47 4.44
CA PHE A 26 -4.43 -4.27 3.63
C PHE A 26 -3.07 -3.79 3.12
N ALA A 27 -2.10 -3.59 4.02
CA ALA A 27 -0.76 -3.13 3.67
C ALA A 27 -0.05 -4.09 2.71
N GLY A 28 -0.23 -5.40 2.89
CA GLY A 28 0.29 -6.43 1.98
C GLY A 28 -0.28 -6.30 0.57
N LYS A 29 -1.62 -6.20 0.43
CA LYS A 29 -2.27 -6.00 -0.88
C LYS A 29 -1.89 -4.67 -1.52
N PHE A 30 -1.76 -3.62 -0.71
CA PHE A 30 -1.31 -2.30 -1.15
C PHE A 30 0.11 -2.37 -1.73
N SER A 31 1.03 -3.01 -1.00
CA SER A 31 2.42 -3.18 -1.40
C SER A 31 2.56 -3.95 -2.71
N LEU A 32 1.85 -5.07 -2.88
CA LEU A 32 1.86 -5.84 -4.13
C LEU A 32 1.46 -5.00 -5.35
N LYS A 33 0.41 -4.18 -5.22
CA LYS A 33 -0.01 -3.26 -6.29
C LYS A 33 1.04 -2.18 -6.55
N LEU A 34 1.63 -1.62 -5.51
CA LEU A 34 2.66 -0.59 -5.65
C LEU A 34 3.90 -1.13 -6.35
N PHE A 35 4.35 -2.34 -6.01
CA PHE A 35 5.42 -3.03 -6.73
C PHE A 35 5.05 -3.29 -8.20
N GLY A 36 3.81 -3.71 -8.47
CA GLY A 36 3.31 -3.84 -9.84
C GLY A 36 3.37 -2.52 -10.62
N ALA A 37 3.02 -1.39 -10.00
CA ALA A 37 3.13 -0.08 -10.61
C ALA A 37 4.58 0.32 -10.89
N ALA A 38 5.48 0.08 -9.94
CA ALA A 38 6.92 0.34 -10.08
C ALA A 38 7.53 -0.51 -11.21
N PHE A 39 7.18 -1.79 -11.28
CA PHE A 39 7.65 -2.69 -12.34
C PHE A 39 7.12 -2.28 -13.72
N ALA A 40 5.84 -1.91 -13.82
CA ALA A 40 5.26 -1.39 -15.06
C ALA A 40 5.96 -0.10 -15.52
N ALA A 41 6.24 0.83 -14.59
CA ALA A 41 6.97 2.06 -14.90
C ALA A 41 8.41 1.78 -15.34
N LEU A 42 9.09 0.81 -14.71
CA LEU A 42 10.43 0.39 -15.09
C LEU A 42 10.48 -0.17 -16.52
N ILE A 43 9.55 -1.07 -16.87
CA ILE A 43 9.47 -1.58 -18.25
C ILE A 43 9.17 -0.45 -19.23
N HIS A 44 8.21 0.43 -18.90
CA HIS A 44 7.87 1.58 -19.74
C HIS A 44 9.06 2.51 -19.99
N ALA A 45 9.93 2.71 -18.99
CA ALA A 45 11.14 3.52 -19.13
C ALA A 45 12.13 2.98 -20.18
N ILE A 46 12.14 1.65 -20.40
CA ILE A 46 12.97 0.98 -21.40
C ILE A 46 12.21 0.84 -22.72
N LEU A 47 10.92 0.53 -22.66
CA LEU A 47 10.01 0.25 -23.77
C LEU A 47 8.79 1.18 -23.68
N PRO A 48 8.87 2.42 -24.21
CA PRO A 48 7.87 3.48 -23.98
C PRO A 48 6.49 3.20 -24.57
N PHE A 49 6.34 2.17 -25.40
CA PHE A 49 5.04 1.73 -25.94
C PHE A 49 4.34 0.66 -25.09
N LEU A 50 5.00 0.14 -24.04
CA LEU A 50 4.38 -0.81 -23.10
C LEU A 50 3.92 -0.09 -21.84
N PHE A 51 2.79 -0.51 -21.27
CA PHE A 51 2.29 -0.05 -19.97
C PHE A 51 2.04 1.47 -19.83
N GLU A 52 1.77 2.18 -20.93
CA GLU A 52 1.67 3.66 -21.00
C GLU A 52 0.86 4.33 -19.88
N LYS A 53 -0.22 3.67 -19.40
CA LYS A 53 -1.10 4.19 -18.33
C LYS A 53 -1.21 3.28 -17.13
N THR A 54 -0.50 2.15 -17.11
CA THR A 54 -0.68 1.12 -16.08
C THR A 54 -0.17 1.62 -14.73
N ALA A 55 1.06 2.13 -14.66
CA ALA A 55 1.64 2.62 -13.42
C ALA A 55 0.82 3.78 -12.82
N SER A 56 0.47 4.79 -13.63
CA SER A 56 -0.32 5.93 -13.18
C SER A 56 -1.72 5.53 -12.71
N THR A 57 -2.36 4.58 -13.39
CA THR A 57 -3.70 4.09 -12.99
C THR A 57 -3.64 3.36 -11.65
N ILE A 58 -2.62 2.52 -11.43
CA ILE A 58 -2.45 1.83 -10.15
C ILE A 58 -2.19 2.84 -9.03
N VAL A 59 -1.29 3.81 -9.23
CA VAL A 59 -0.98 4.85 -8.24
C VAL A 59 -2.24 5.66 -7.88
N ARG A 60 -3.04 6.06 -8.87
CA ARG A 60 -4.33 6.74 -8.62
C ARG A 60 -5.27 5.90 -7.75
N GLN A 61 -5.44 4.62 -8.08
CA GLN A 61 -6.30 3.72 -7.30
C GLN A 61 -5.77 3.52 -5.86
N LEU A 62 -4.45 3.47 -5.68
CA LEU A 62 -3.82 3.36 -4.37
C LEU A 62 -4.03 4.64 -3.55
N TYR A 63 -3.88 5.80 -4.18
CA TYR A 63 -4.15 7.10 -3.57
C TYR A 63 -5.63 7.20 -3.12
N GLU A 64 -6.58 6.91 -4.01
CA GLU A 64 -8.02 6.92 -3.67
C GLU A 64 -8.36 6.06 -2.45
N ARG A 65 -7.69 4.90 -2.29
CA ARG A 65 -7.89 3.98 -1.17
C ARG A 65 -7.24 4.41 0.13
N THR A 66 -6.26 5.30 0.09
CA THR A 66 -5.47 5.72 1.27
C THR A 66 -5.71 7.16 1.68
N HIS A 67 -6.16 8.04 0.78
CA HIS A 67 -6.25 9.47 1.08
C HIS A 67 -7.24 9.82 2.21
N ASN A 68 -8.17 8.93 2.55
CA ASN A 68 -9.13 9.11 3.65
C ASN A 68 -8.84 8.23 4.87
N ARG A 69 -7.77 7.44 4.87
CA ARG A 69 -7.47 6.49 5.92
C ARG A 69 -6.47 7.09 6.91
N GLY A 70 -6.79 7.08 8.20
CA GLY A 70 -5.92 7.57 9.27
C GLY A 70 -5.76 9.10 9.35
N ARG A 71 -6.81 9.83 8.94
CA ARG A 71 -6.97 11.26 9.27
C ARG A 71 -7.69 11.42 10.60
#